data_AF-A0A950KBP6-F1
#
_entry.id   AF-A0A950KBP6-F1
#
_cell.length_a   1.000
_cell.length_b   1.000
_cell.length_c   1.000
_cell.angle_alpha   90.00
_cell.angle_beta   90.00
_cell.angle_gamma   90.00
#
_symmetry.space_group_name_H-M   'P 1'
#
loop_
_entity.id
_entity.type
_entity.pdbx_description
1 polymer ?
#
loop_
_entity_poly.entity_id
_entity_poly.type
_entity_poly.pdbx_seq_one_letter_code
_entity_poly.pdbx_strand_id
1 'polypeptide(L)'
;MHQLTSAFGLFALLGLCWAASNNRKAIPWRVVGWGTGLQVVFAVVILKTRPGYVVFAWLTRAFERLIDFTDEGARFVWGWLYKKDSPPVFLIDLLMTIIFFSALMSLLYHFGIMQWIVSGLSRILRKTMKTSGSETLAAAANIFVGQTEAPLVIKPFMETMTLSELHAVMVGGFASIAGSVLAAYVTFGIDAGHMIAQSVMSAPASLVAAKMFYPETQASVTAGDTPIAFEKTSANALDAVCTGAADGMKLVLNVIAMLLAFVSIIAMINGGLGLLWPELTLQRMFGWVLAPVAWLMGVPWKDCPAIGSLLGTRMILNEFIAYLELMKADVSARAYVVATYALCGFANLGSIAVQIGGISAIAPSRRADLARLGFRAMLAGTLATFLTASIAGALLTDEDAERDFRKNKARIAPTAAQKIEQYDVFLGKYPDSTFAPEMRELKSKVK
;
A
#
# COMPACT_ATOMS: atom_id res chain seq x y z
N MET A 1 16.75 -12.95 -18.41
CA MET A 1 16.52 -14.06 -17.45
C MET A 1 15.51 -13.68 -16.37
N HIS A 2 15.66 -12.55 -15.68
CA HIS A 2 14.77 -12.14 -14.60
C HIS A 2 13.29 -11.99 -14.97
N GLN A 3 12.96 -11.55 -16.19
CA GLN A 3 11.57 -11.49 -16.67
C GLN A 3 10.90 -12.86 -16.71
N LEU A 4 11.63 -13.88 -17.16
CA LEU A 4 11.15 -15.27 -17.15
C LEU A 4 11.00 -15.78 -15.73
N THR A 5 11.91 -15.40 -14.82
CA THR A 5 11.77 -15.68 -13.39
C THR A 5 10.51 -15.06 -12.81
N SER A 6 10.22 -13.79 -13.10
CA SER A 6 8.98 -13.12 -12.69
C SER A 6 7.74 -13.80 -13.26
N ALA A 7 7.77 -14.22 -14.53
CA ALA A 7 6.67 -14.95 -15.15
C ALA A 7 6.44 -16.31 -14.48
N PHE A 8 7.52 -17.06 -14.19
CA PHE A 8 7.44 -18.28 -13.39
C PHE A 8 6.92 -18.01 -11.97
N GLY A 9 7.40 -16.94 -11.35
CA GLY A 9 6.99 -16.49 -10.03
C GLY A 9 5.50 -16.21 -9.94
N LEU A 10 4.90 -15.61 -10.97
CA LEU A 10 3.45 -15.42 -11.04
C LEU A 10 2.70 -16.76 -10.85
N PHE A 11 3.11 -17.81 -11.58
CA PHE A 11 2.50 -19.14 -11.44
C PHE A 11 2.81 -19.78 -10.09
N ALA A 12 4.04 -19.64 -9.58
CA ALA A 12 4.43 -20.16 -8.27
C ALA A 12 3.61 -19.50 -7.14
N LEU A 13 3.41 -18.19 -7.18
CA LEU A 13 2.60 -17.43 -6.21
C LEU A 13 1.12 -17.80 -6.29
N LEU A 14 0.57 -18.00 -7.50
CA LEU A 14 -0.76 -18.58 -7.65
C LEU A 14 -0.83 -20.00 -7.05
N GLY A 15 0.24 -20.78 -7.21
CA GLY A 15 0.41 -22.08 -6.54
C GLY A 15 0.39 -21.96 -5.02
N LEU A 16 1.03 -20.93 -4.44
CA LEU A 16 0.96 -20.64 -3.01
C LEU A 16 -0.48 -20.27 -2.58
N CYS A 17 -1.18 -19.45 -3.36
CA CYS A 17 -2.59 -19.14 -3.11
C CYS A 17 -3.46 -20.41 -3.12
N TRP A 18 -3.21 -21.32 -4.05
CA TRP A 18 -3.91 -22.61 -4.12
C TRP A 18 -3.57 -23.51 -2.93
N ALA A 19 -2.31 -23.56 -2.53
CA ALA A 19 -1.85 -24.35 -1.39
C ALA A 19 -2.49 -23.90 -0.08
N ALA A 20 -2.63 -22.57 0.11
CA ALA A 20 -3.22 -21.94 1.28
C ALA A 20 -4.77 -21.91 1.30
N SER A 21 -5.42 -22.39 0.24
CA SER A 21 -6.90 -22.43 0.12
C SER A 21 -7.55 -23.34 1.17
N ASN A 22 -8.69 -22.92 1.75
CA ASN A 22 -9.52 -23.84 2.54
C ASN A 22 -10.34 -24.84 1.70
N ASN A 23 -10.59 -24.55 0.42
CA ASN A 23 -11.40 -25.41 -0.42
C ASN A 23 -10.96 -25.36 -1.89
N ARG A 24 -9.89 -26.10 -2.20
CA ARG A 24 -9.27 -26.14 -3.53
C ARG A 24 -10.23 -26.53 -4.67
N LYS A 25 -11.30 -27.28 -4.36
CA LYS A 25 -12.29 -27.72 -5.36
C LYS A 25 -13.28 -26.61 -5.75
N ALA A 26 -13.51 -25.64 -4.87
CA ALA A 26 -14.44 -24.54 -5.10
C ALA A 26 -13.77 -23.29 -5.72
N ILE A 27 -12.47 -23.32 -6.00
CA ILE A 27 -11.75 -22.17 -6.57
C ILE A 27 -12.39 -21.77 -7.91
N PRO A 28 -12.88 -20.53 -8.06
CA PRO A 28 -13.50 -20.08 -9.28
C PRO A 28 -12.41 -19.72 -10.31
N TRP A 29 -11.98 -20.69 -11.11
CA TRP A 29 -10.93 -20.52 -12.12
C TRP A 29 -11.21 -19.41 -13.15
N ARG A 30 -12.49 -19.06 -13.35
CA ARG A 30 -12.87 -17.87 -14.12
C ARG A 30 -12.32 -16.58 -13.51
N VAL A 31 -12.42 -16.41 -12.19
CA VAL A 31 -11.91 -15.26 -11.45
C VAL A 31 -10.39 -15.24 -11.53
N VAL A 32 -9.73 -16.39 -11.37
CA VAL A 32 -8.27 -16.51 -11.48
C VAL A 32 -7.81 -16.10 -12.89
N GLY A 33 -8.38 -16.69 -13.93
CA GLY A 33 -8.01 -16.40 -15.33
C GLY A 33 -8.27 -14.95 -15.73
N TRP A 34 -9.49 -14.43 -15.50
CA TRP A 34 -9.82 -13.04 -15.84
C TRP A 34 -9.10 -12.03 -14.96
N GLY A 35 -8.98 -12.29 -13.66
CA GLY A 35 -8.31 -11.39 -12.73
C GLY A 35 -6.81 -11.28 -13.02
N THR A 36 -6.13 -12.39 -13.29
CA THR A 36 -4.72 -12.35 -13.75
C THR A 36 -4.60 -11.71 -15.13
N GLY A 37 -5.50 -12.03 -16.06
CA GLY A 37 -5.53 -11.43 -17.39
C GLY A 37 -5.71 -9.91 -17.36
N LEU A 38 -6.63 -9.40 -16.53
CA LEU A 38 -6.86 -7.96 -16.36
C LEU A 38 -5.64 -7.25 -15.77
N GLN A 39 -4.96 -7.85 -14.79
CA GLN A 39 -3.71 -7.30 -14.27
C GLN A 39 -2.66 -7.16 -15.37
N VAL A 40 -2.48 -8.20 -16.21
CA VAL A 40 -1.55 -8.17 -17.34
C VAL A 40 -1.95 -7.11 -18.36
N VAL A 41 -3.24 -7.03 -18.71
CA VAL A 41 -3.76 -6.02 -19.65
C VAL A 41 -3.49 -4.61 -19.13
N PHE A 42 -3.83 -4.32 -17.86
CA PHE A 42 -3.55 -3.01 -17.27
C PHE A 42 -2.06 -2.71 -17.23
N ALA A 43 -1.24 -3.68 -16.83
CA ALA A 43 0.21 -3.52 -16.80
C ALA A 43 0.80 -3.24 -18.19
N VAL A 44 0.36 -3.95 -19.24
CA VAL A 44 0.81 -3.71 -20.61
C VAL A 44 0.35 -2.33 -21.09
N VAL A 45 -0.92 -1.98 -20.88
CA VAL A 45 -1.47 -0.67 -21.27
C VAL A 45 -0.68 0.45 -20.61
N ILE A 46 -0.44 0.37 -19.30
CA ILE A 46 0.21 1.43 -18.53
C ILE A 46 1.74 1.47 -18.79
N LEU A 47 2.42 0.32 -18.79
CA LEU A 47 3.88 0.25 -18.79
C LEU A 47 4.51 0.12 -20.18
N LYS A 48 3.78 -0.34 -21.20
CA LYS A 48 4.35 -0.64 -22.53
C LYS A 48 3.79 0.20 -23.67
N THR A 49 2.62 0.82 -23.51
CA THR A 49 2.04 1.62 -24.60
C THR A 49 2.42 3.10 -24.49
N ARG A 50 2.63 3.75 -25.63
CA ARG A 50 2.90 5.20 -25.68
C ARG A 50 1.76 6.03 -25.09
N PRO A 51 0.46 5.76 -25.38
CA PRO A 51 -0.64 6.44 -24.70
C PRO A 51 -0.63 6.22 -23.19
N GLY A 52 -0.34 5.00 -22.73
CA GLY A 52 -0.20 4.68 -21.32
C GLY A 52 0.85 5.55 -20.63
N TYR A 53 2.07 5.60 -21.19
CA TYR A 53 3.13 6.46 -20.68
C TYR A 53 2.72 7.95 -20.62
N VAL A 54 2.01 8.46 -21.63
CA VAL A 54 1.56 9.86 -21.66
C VAL A 54 0.53 10.14 -20.56
N VAL A 55 -0.50 9.30 -20.44
CA VAL A 55 -1.54 9.42 -19.40
C VAL A 55 -0.91 9.33 -18.02
N PHE A 56 0.02 8.41 -17.85
CA PHE A 56 0.69 8.16 -16.59
C PHE A 56 1.63 9.29 -16.17
N ALA A 57 2.46 9.79 -17.09
CA ALA A 57 3.28 10.97 -16.84
C ALA A 57 2.43 12.20 -16.51
N TRP A 58 1.23 12.31 -17.09
CA TRP A 58 0.27 13.34 -16.71
C TRP A 58 -0.27 13.13 -15.28
N LEU A 59 -0.67 11.90 -14.92
CA LEU A 59 -1.13 11.57 -13.56
C LEU A 59 -0.05 11.85 -12.51
N THR A 60 1.21 11.45 -12.76
CA THR A 60 2.34 11.74 -11.87
C THR A 60 2.49 13.24 -11.65
N ARG A 61 2.51 14.05 -12.72
CA ARG A 61 2.60 15.52 -12.61
C ARG A 61 1.40 16.15 -11.91
N ALA A 62 0.20 15.59 -12.11
CA ALA A 62 -0.99 16.05 -11.43
C ALA A 62 -0.90 15.80 -9.92
N PHE A 63 -0.44 14.61 -9.50
CA PHE A 63 -0.19 14.29 -8.09
C PHE A 63 0.89 15.18 -7.48
N GLU A 64 2.00 15.41 -8.18
CA GLU A 64 3.06 16.31 -7.71
C GLU A 64 2.54 17.73 -7.47
N ARG A 65 1.76 18.28 -8.40
CA ARG A 65 1.12 19.60 -8.20
C ARG A 65 0.12 19.62 -7.05
N LEU A 66 -0.59 18.53 -6.81
CA LEU A 66 -1.49 18.43 -5.67
C LEU A 66 -0.71 18.46 -4.35
N ILE A 67 0.45 17.80 -4.29
CA ILE A 67 1.36 17.86 -3.15
C ILE A 67 1.87 19.29 -2.96
N ASP A 68 2.23 20.03 -4.02
CA ASP A 68 2.67 21.43 -3.90
C ASP A 68 1.63 22.35 -3.25
N PHE A 69 0.33 22.09 -3.44
CA PHE A 69 -0.72 22.86 -2.74
C PHE A 69 -0.76 22.58 -1.24
N THR A 70 -0.30 21.41 -0.79
CA THR A 70 -0.23 21.08 0.64
C THR A 70 0.80 21.92 1.37
N ASP A 71 1.86 22.36 0.69
CA ASP A 71 2.89 23.24 1.26
C ASP A 71 2.31 24.57 1.72
N GLU A 72 1.33 25.13 1.00
CA GLU A 72 0.69 26.40 1.39
C GLU A 72 -0.11 26.22 2.69
N GLY A 73 -0.83 25.11 2.82
CA GLY A 73 -1.52 24.75 4.06
C GLY A 73 -0.55 24.51 5.22
N ALA A 74 0.55 23.81 4.95
CA ALA A 74 1.59 23.54 5.94
C ALA A 74 2.27 24.83 6.41
N ARG A 75 2.65 25.74 5.50
CA ARG A 75 3.20 27.07 5.83
C ARG A 75 2.24 27.89 6.67
N PHE A 76 0.95 27.86 6.37
CA PHE A 76 -0.05 28.60 7.13
C PHE A 76 -0.19 28.08 8.57
N VAL A 77 -0.31 26.76 8.75
CA VAL A 77 -0.53 26.14 10.07
C VAL A 77 0.72 26.17 10.95
N TRP A 78 1.88 25.88 10.37
CA TRP A 78 3.12 25.67 11.12
C TRP A 78 4.08 26.86 11.08
N GLY A 79 3.81 27.86 10.23
CA GLY A 79 4.58 29.10 10.14
C GLY A 79 6.07 28.85 10.01
N TRP A 80 6.84 29.34 10.98
CA TRP A 80 8.31 29.23 11.01
C TRP A 80 8.82 27.80 11.27
N LEU A 81 7.99 26.90 11.81
CA LEU A 81 8.35 25.50 12.03
C LEU A 81 8.40 24.72 10.70
N TYR A 82 7.71 25.23 9.68
CA TYR A 82 7.72 24.67 8.34
C TYR A 82 8.75 25.38 7.46
N LYS A 83 9.92 24.74 7.31
CA LYS A 83 10.95 25.14 6.35
C LYS A 83 11.13 24.02 5.33
N LYS A 84 10.63 24.24 4.12
CA LYS A 84 10.81 23.31 3.00
C LYS A 84 12.30 22.90 2.96
N ASP A 85 12.55 21.59 2.99
CA ASP A 85 13.87 20.96 3.00
C ASP A 85 14.73 21.09 4.28
N SER A 86 14.14 21.26 5.49
CA SER A 86 14.86 21.20 6.78
C SER A 86 14.26 20.19 7.78
N PRO A 87 15.04 19.42 8.57
CA PRO A 87 14.45 18.61 9.65
C PRO A 87 13.82 19.52 10.72
N PRO A 88 12.64 19.19 11.30
CA PRO A 88 11.87 17.93 11.22
C PRO A 88 10.71 17.94 10.19
N VAL A 89 10.79 18.78 9.15
CA VAL A 89 9.66 19.16 8.28
C VAL A 89 9.10 18.00 7.47
N PHE A 90 9.87 16.94 7.25
CA PHE A 90 9.40 15.73 6.59
C PHE A 90 8.16 15.09 7.25
N LEU A 91 8.13 14.98 8.58
CA LEU A 91 6.97 14.42 9.26
C LEU A 91 5.77 15.36 9.08
N ILE A 92 6.00 16.67 9.13
CA ILE A 92 4.96 17.68 8.92
C ILE A 92 4.37 17.54 7.49
N ASP A 93 5.22 17.46 6.46
CA ASP A 93 4.80 17.24 5.06
C ASP A 93 3.93 15.99 4.93
N LEU A 94 4.40 14.88 5.51
CA LEU A 94 3.70 13.61 5.50
C LEU A 94 2.30 13.74 6.11
N LEU A 95 2.21 14.29 7.33
CA LEU A 95 0.95 14.39 8.05
C LEU A 95 -0.03 15.35 7.37
N MET A 96 0.46 16.48 6.83
CA MET A 96 -0.39 17.45 6.14
C MET A 96 -0.92 16.91 4.81
N THR A 97 -0.09 16.16 4.08
CA THR A 97 -0.49 15.49 2.83
C THR A 97 -1.67 14.54 3.09
N ILE A 98 -1.62 13.74 4.17
CA ILE A 98 -2.70 12.82 4.53
C ILE A 98 -4.02 13.59 4.77
N ILE A 99 -3.98 14.67 5.55
CA ILE A 99 -5.17 15.48 5.87
C ILE A 99 -5.76 16.11 4.60
N PHE A 100 -4.92 16.73 3.77
CA PHE A 100 -5.36 17.37 2.53
C PHE A 100 -6.01 16.38 1.57
N PHE A 101 -5.36 15.24 1.31
CA PHE A 101 -5.90 14.25 0.39
C PHE A 101 -7.19 13.60 0.93
N SER A 102 -7.30 13.37 2.25
CA SER A 102 -8.57 12.89 2.83
C SER A 102 -9.71 13.91 2.64
N ALA A 103 -9.44 15.21 2.80
CA ALA A 103 -10.41 16.26 2.54
C ALA A 103 -10.80 16.34 1.05
N LEU A 104 -9.82 16.26 0.15
CA LEU A 104 -10.03 16.25 -1.30
C LEU A 104 -10.86 15.04 -1.74
N MET A 105 -10.53 13.84 -1.25
CA MET A 105 -11.27 12.62 -1.57
C MET A 105 -12.72 12.72 -1.10
N SER A 106 -12.96 13.18 0.13
CA SER A 106 -14.31 13.40 0.66
C SER A 106 -15.12 14.36 -0.21
N LEU A 107 -14.50 15.44 -0.70
CA LEU A 107 -15.12 16.38 -1.63
C LEU A 107 -15.47 15.73 -2.98
N LEU A 108 -14.56 14.93 -3.55
CA LEU A 108 -14.81 14.21 -4.81
C LEU A 108 -15.93 13.17 -4.67
N TYR A 109 -16.07 12.53 -3.49
CA TYR A 109 -17.21 11.69 -3.16
C TYR A 109 -18.50 12.50 -3.00
N HIS A 110 -18.46 13.68 -2.38
CA HIS A 110 -19.65 14.53 -2.27
C HIS A 110 -20.22 14.91 -3.66
N PHE A 111 -19.33 15.22 -4.61
CA PHE A 111 -19.72 15.56 -5.98
C PHE A 111 -20.12 14.37 -6.87
N GLY A 112 -19.95 13.13 -6.42
CA GLY A 112 -20.31 11.96 -7.23
C GLY A 112 -19.21 11.50 -8.21
N ILE A 113 -18.04 12.17 -8.24
CA ILE A 113 -16.97 11.88 -9.19
C ILE A 113 -16.37 10.51 -8.90
N MET A 114 -16.05 10.24 -7.62
CA MET A 114 -15.49 8.96 -7.21
C MET A 114 -16.49 7.82 -7.43
N GLN A 115 -17.77 8.04 -7.17
CA GLN A 115 -18.83 7.06 -7.41
C GLN A 115 -18.90 6.67 -8.88
N TRP A 116 -18.78 7.63 -9.79
CA TRP A 116 -18.77 7.37 -11.23
C TRP A 116 -17.55 6.53 -11.65
N ILE A 117 -16.35 6.91 -11.18
CA ILE A 117 -15.10 6.18 -11.47
C ILE A 117 -15.15 4.76 -10.90
N VAL A 118 -15.46 4.62 -9.63
CA VAL A 118 -15.51 3.33 -8.91
C VAL A 118 -16.59 2.41 -9.50
N SER A 119 -17.76 2.95 -9.84
CA SER A 119 -18.82 2.16 -10.49
C SER A 119 -18.40 1.69 -11.88
N GLY A 120 -17.70 2.54 -12.66
CA GLY A 120 -17.16 2.18 -13.97
C GLY A 120 -16.18 1.00 -13.88
N LEU A 121 -15.22 1.08 -12.97
CA LEU A 121 -14.24 0.01 -12.72
C LEU A 121 -14.91 -1.26 -12.19
N SER A 122 -15.86 -1.12 -11.25
CA SER A 122 -16.61 -2.25 -10.72
C SER A 122 -17.39 -2.98 -11.82
N ARG A 123 -18.00 -2.27 -12.77
CA ARG A 123 -18.70 -2.89 -13.92
C ARG A 123 -17.76 -3.74 -14.78
N ILE A 124 -16.53 -3.26 -15.05
CA ILE A 124 -15.52 -4.01 -15.82
C ILE A 124 -15.17 -5.30 -15.08
N LEU A 125 -14.86 -5.20 -13.78
CA LEU A 125 -14.50 -6.33 -12.94
C LEU A 125 -15.65 -7.35 -12.80
N ARG A 126 -16.88 -6.89 -12.54
CA ARG A 126 -18.07 -7.76 -12.41
C ARG A 126 -18.37 -8.49 -13.71
N LYS A 127 -18.36 -7.80 -14.85
CA LYS A 127 -18.68 -8.39 -16.16
C LYS A 127 -17.69 -9.49 -16.56
N THR A 128 -16.42 -9.30 -16.23
CA THR A 128 -15.34 -10.24 -16.54
C THR A 128 -15.29 -11.39 -15.52
N MET A 129 -15.03 -11.06 -14.26
CA MET A 129 -14.72 -12.01 -13.18
C MET A 129 -15.98 -12.69 -12.60
N LYS A 130 -17.17 -12.09 -12.74
CA LYS A 130 -18.44 -12.58 -12.17
C LYS A 130 -18.41 -12.81 -10.65
N THR A 131 -17.61 -12.01 -9.95
CA THR A 131 -17.65 -11.86 -8.48
C THR A 131 -18.91 -11.10 -8.06
N SER A 132 -19.25 -11.17 -6.78
CA SER A 132 -20.48 -10.56 -6.27
C SER A 132 -20.42 -9.04 -6.30
N GLY A 133 -21.55 -8.41 -6.09
CA GLY A 133 -21.66 -6.98 -6.28
C GLY A 133 -20.84 -6.20 -5.26
N SER A 134 -21.07 -6.46 -3.99
CA SER A 134 -20.41 -5.76 -2.88
C SER A 134 -18.89 -5.92 -2.91
N GLU A 135 -18.38 -7.16 -3.01
CA GLU A 135 -16.93 -7.38 -2.99
C GLU A 135 -16.21 -6.72 -4.17
N THR A 136 -16.85 -6.70 -5.34
CA THR A 136 -16.25 -6.09 -6.52
C THR A 136 -16.28 -4.57 -6.45
N LEU A 137 -17.31 -3.98 -5.83
CA LEU A 137 -17.36 -2.54 -5.60
C LEU A 137 -16.31 -2.12 -4.57
N ALA A 138 -16.17 -2.88 -3.48
CA ALA A 138 -15.13 -2.62 -2.48
C ALA A 138 -13.73 -2.77 -3.06
N ALA A 139 -13.46 -3.79 -3.86
CA ALA A 139 -12.17 -3.96 -4.56
C ALA A 139 -11.87 -2.77 -5.50
N ALA A 140 -12.87 -2.28 -6.24
CA ALA A 140 -12.71 -1.10 -7.09
C ALA A 140 -12.52 0.20 -6.28
N ALA A 141 -13.19 0.35 -5.13
CA ALA A 141 -13.03 1.49 -4.24
C ALA A 141 -11.62 1.55 -3.62
N ASN A 142 -11.09 0.38 -3.22
CA ASN A 142 -9.75 0.23 -2.63
C ASN A 142 -8.59 0.71 -3.52
N ILE A 143 -8.82 0.96 -4.81
CA ILE A 143 -7.84 1.61 -5.69
C ILE A 143 -7.53 3.04 -5.22
N PHE A 144 -8.51 3.71 -4.61
CA PHE A 144 -8.44 5.14 -4.29
C PHE A 144 -8.55 5.43 -2.79
N VAL A 145 -9.33 4.63 -2.07
CA VAL A 145 -9.53 4.79 -0.63
C VAL A 145 -8.95 3.60 0.13
N GLY A 146 -8.78 3.75 1.44
CA GLY A 146 -8.13 2.74 2.26
C GLY A 146 -9.07 1.63 2.72
N GLN A 147 -8.47 0.72 3.49
CA GLN A 147 -9.08 -0.50 4.01
C GLN A 147 -10.27 -0.27 4.96
N THR A 148 -10.43 0.94 5.49
CA THR A 148 -11.53 1.32 6.39
C THR A 148 -12.63 2.10 5.68
N GLU A 149 -12.31 2.80 4.59
CA GLU A 149 -13.26 3.61 3.84
C GLU A 149 -13.94 2.82 2.72
N ALA A 150 -13.22 1.90 2.05
CA ALA A 150 -13.81 1.07 1.00
C ALA A 150 -15.03 0.25 1.48
N PRO A 151 -15.06 -0.33 2.69
CA PRO A 151 -16.26 -0.99 3.20
C PRO A 151 -17.49 -0.07 3.36
N LEU A 152 -17.30 1.26 3.49
CA LEU A 152 -18.43 2.19 3.61
C LEU A 152 -19.28 2.25 2.35
N VAL A 153 -18.67 2.07 1.16
CA VAL A 153 -19.41 2.07 -0.10
C VAL A 153 -20.34 0.87 -0.27
N ILE A 154 -20.18 -0.15 0.59
CA ILE A 154 -20.99 -1.37 0.62
C ILE A 154 -21.61 -1.62 1.98
N LYS A 155 -21.66 -0.60 2.84
CA LYS A 155 -22.22 -0.66 4.21
C LYS A 155 -23.53 -1.44 4.31
N PRO A 156 -24.54 -1.25 3.44
CA PRO A 156 -25.82 -1.98 3.54
C PRO A 156 -25.71 -3.50 3.44
N PHE A 157 -24.61 -4.02 2.85
CA PHE A 157 -24.42 -5.44 2.62
C PHE A 157 -23.46 -6.10 3.63
N MET A 158 -22.72 -5.31 4.41
CA MET A 158 -21.66 -5.82 5.29
C MET A 158 -22.17 -6.87 6.29
N GLU A 159 -23.39 -6.72 6.80
CA GLU A 159 -23.97 -7.69 7.74
C GLU A 159 -24.37 -9.01 7.06
N THR A 160 -24.80 -8.95 5.80
CA THR A 160 -25.37 -10.10 5.08
C THR A 160 -24.38 -10.80 4.15
N MET A 161 -23.18 -10.25 3.98
CA MET A 161 -22.13 -10.84 3.14
C MET A 161 -21.69 -12.23 3.63
N THR A 162 -21.39 -13.13 2.70
CA THR A 162 -20.79 -14.43 2.99
C THR A 162 -19.40 -14.26 3.61
N LEU A 163 -18.83 -15.33 4.17
CA LEU A 163 -17.45 -15.29 4.66
C LEU A 163 -16.42 -15.10 3.53
N SER A 164 -16.71 -15.60 2.32
CA SER A 164 -15.83 -15.40 1.16
C SER A 164 -15.85 -13.94 0.70
N GLU A 165 -17.03 -13.32 0.66
CA GLU A 165 -17.18 -11.90 0.35
C GLU A 165 -16.51 -11.01 1.40
N LEU A 166 -16.72 -11.30 2.69
CA LEU A 166 -16.09 -10.55 3.78
C LEU A 166 -14.56 -10.69 3.72
N HIS A 167 -14.06 -11.90 3.46
CA HIS A 167 -12.65 -12.14 3.22
C HIS A 167 -12.13 -11.34 2.03
N ALA A 168 -12.87 -11.27 0.91
CA ALA A 168 -12.48 -10.48 -0.25
C ALA A 168 -12.41 -8.97 0.02
N VAL A 169 -13.33 -8.42 0.81
CA VAL A 169 -13.26 -7.02 1.26
C VAL A 169 -11.98 -6.77 2.05
N MET A 170 -11.66 -7.65 3.01
CA MET A 170 -10.46 -7.53 3.83
C MET A 170 -9.17 -7.63 2.99
N VAL A 171 -9.11 -8.62 2.10
CA VAL A 171 -7.97 -8.81 1.17
C VAL A 171 -7.80 -7.61 0.25
N GLY A 172 -8.90 -7.04 -0.24
CA GLY A 172 -8.88 -5.80 -1.02
C GLY A 172 -8.20 -4.66 -0.27
N GLY A 173 -8.56 -4.46 1.00
CA GLY A 173 -7.94 -3.42 1.84
C GLY A 173 -6.47 -3.68 2.14
N PHE A 174 -6.05 -4.94 2.32
CA PHE A 174 -4.65 -5.29 2.54
C PHE A 174 -3.78 -5.19 1.27
N ALA A 175 -4.37 -5.45 0.11
CA ALA A 175 -3.66 -5.48 -1.18
C ALA A 175 -3.42 -4.09 -1.79
N SER A 176 -4.05 -3.06 -1.24
CA SER A 176 -4.00 -1.69 -1.75
C SER A 176 -3.54 -0.70 -0.68
N ILE A 177 -3.35 0.55 -1.12
CA ILE A 177 -3.12 1.70 -0.27
C ILE A 177 -4.15 2.78 -0.57
N ALA A 178 -4.43 3.64 0.40
CA ALA A 178 -5.26 4.82 0.19
C ALA A 178 -4.51 5.88 -0.62
N GLY A 179 -5.21 6.66 -1.45
CA GLY A 179 -4.62 7.75 -2.21
C GLY A 179 -3.95 8.82 -1.34
N SER A 180 -4.45 9.05 -0.12
CA SER A 180 -3.85 9.96 0.86
C SER A 180 -2.46 9.51 1.32
N VAL A 181 -2.29 8.19 1.46
CA VAL A 181 -1.04 7.60 1.89
C VAL A 181 -0.09 7.35 0.71
N LEU A 182 -0.63 7.12 -0.50
CA LEU A 182 0.14 7.12 -1.73
C LEU A 182 0.91 8.43 -1.92
N ALA A 183 0.22 9.57 -1.80
CA ALA A 183 0.84 10.88 -1.92
C ALA A 183 1.99 11.08 -0.93
N ALA A 184 1.82 10.58 0.29
CA ALA A 184 2.85 10.53 1.32
C ALA A 184 4.10 9.74 0.88
N TYR A 185 3.96 8.54 0.32
CA TYR A 185 5.12 7.77 -0.15
C TYR A 185 5.82 8.41 -1.35
N VAL A 186 5.09 9.17 -2.17
CA VAL A 186 5.69 9.95 -3.27
C VAL A 186 6.63 11.02 -2.71
N THR A 187 6.33 11.64 -1.56
CA THR A 187 7.25 12.58 -0.92
C THR A 187 8.54 11.92 -0.44
N PHE A 188 8.55 10.59 -0.24
CA PHE A 188 9.74 9.82 0.15
C PHE A 188 10.67 9.63 -1.05
N GLY A 189 10.17 9.87 -2.26
CA GLY A 189 10.85 9.59 -3.51
C GLY A 189 10.40 8.29 -4.17
N ILE A 190 9.31 7.65 -3.71
CA ILE A 190 8.75 6.51 -4.43
C ILE A 190 8.11 6.99 -5.75
N ASP A 191 8.26 6.19 -6.80
CA ASP A 191 7.70 6.53 -8.10
C ASP A 191 6.16 6.46 -8.06
N ALA A 192 5.52 7.63 -8.07
CA ALA A 192 4.05 7.77 -8.04
C ALA A 192 3.38 6.95 -9.15
N GLY A 193 4.05 6.87 -10.30
CA GLY A 193 3.60 6.06 -11.40
C GLY A 193 3.44 4.60 -10.97
N HIS A 194 4.53 3.93 -10.62
CA HIS A 194 4.51 2.52 -10.24
C HIS A 194 3.48 2.24 -9.14
N MET A 195 3.30 3.17 -8.19
CA MET A 195 2.26 3.06 -7.16
C MET A 195 0.85 3.14 -7.72
N ILE A 196 0.54 4.09 -8.61
CA ILE A 196 -0.77 4.20 -9.27
C ILE A 196 -1.05 2.95 -10.10
N ALA A 197 -0.06 2.46 -10.86
CA ALA A 197 -0.18 1.23 -11.61
C ALA A 197 -0.50 0.05 -10.69
N GLN A 198 0.22 -0.06 -9.56
CA GLN A 198 -0.03 -1.09 -8.56
C GLN A 198 -1.46 -0.97 -8.00
N SER A 199 -1.90 0.22 -7.60
CA SER A 199 -3.24 0.43 -7.04
C SER A 199 -4.32 -0.05 -7.99
N VAL A 200 -4.22 0.25 -9.30
CA VAL A 200 -5.19 -0.23 -10.31
C VAL A 200 -5.14 -1.75 -10.47
N MET A 201 -3.94 -2.34 -10.52
CA MET A 201 -3.76 -3.79 -10.63
C MET A 201 -4.21 -4.54 -9.36
N SER A 202 -4.18 -3.89 -8.20
CA SER A 202 -4.51 -4.50 -6.91
C SER A 202 -5.98 -4.93 -6.81
N ALA A 203 -6.89 -4.24 -7.50
CA ALA A 203 -8.32 -4.59 -7.48
C ALA A 203 -8.60 -6.00 -8.06
N PRO A 204 -8.21 -6.33 -9.30
CA PRO A 204 -8.32 -7.70 -9.78
C PRO A 204 -7.40 -8.68 -9.03
N ALA A 205 -6.20 -8.26 -8.60
CA ALA A 205 -5.28 -9.14 -7.85
C ALA A 205 -5.84 -9.60 -6.51
N SER A 206 -6.45 -8.68 -5.76
CA SER A 206 -7.07 -8.95 -4.46
C SER A 206 -8.23 -9.92 -4.60
N LEU A 207 -9.08 -9.78 -5.62
CA LEU A 207 -10.16 -10.72 -5.89
C LEU A 207 -9.62 -12.11 -6.26
N VAL A 208 -8.54 -12.20 -7.04
CA VAL A 208 -7.87 -13.48 -7.34
C VAL A 208 -7.37 -14.14 -6.05
N ALA A 209 -6.56 -13.43 -5.26
CA ALA A 209 -6.00 -13.98 -4.03
C ALA A 209 -7.11 -14.35 -3.03
N ALA A 210 -8.11 -13.48 -2.85
CA ALA A 210 -9.24 -13.72 -1.97
C ALA A 210 -10.01 -14.98 -2.33
N LYS A 211 -10.38 -15.13 -3.60
CA LYS A 211 -11.18 -16.27 -4.08
C LYS A 211 -10.38 -17.56 -4.21
N MET A 212 -9.05 -17.49 -4.23
CA MET A 212 -8.22 -18.70 -4.10
C MET A 212 -8.09 -19.12 -2.63
N PHE A 213 -7.85 -18.19 -1.71
CA PHE A 213 -7.69 -18.48 -0.28
C PHE A 213 -8.99 -18.91 0.41
N TYR A 214 -10.10 -18.27 0.04
CA TYR A 214 -11.41 -18.48 0.60
C TYR A 214 -12.47 -18.42 -0.52
N PRO A 215 -12.62 -19.50 -1.31
CA PRO A 215 -13.58 -19.54 -2.41
C PRO A 215 -15.03 -19.41 -1.93
N GLU A 216 -15.90 -18.90 -2.80
CA GLU A 216 -17.32 -18.75 -2.50
C GLU A 216 -18.01 -20.11 -2.55
N THR A 217 -18.80 -20.42 -1.52
CA THR A 217 -19.60 -21.65 -1.43
C THR A 217 -21.06 -21.36 -1.08
N GLN A 218 -21.39 -20.12 -0.75
CA GLN A 218 -22.73 -19.68 -0.37
C GLN A 218 -23.32 -18.77 -1.46
N ALA A 219 -24.65 -18.71 -1.50
CA ALA A 219 -25.32 -17.76 -2.37
C ALA A 219 -25.15 -16.33 -1.83
N SER A 220 -24.59 -15.45 -2.66
CA SER A 220 -24.46 -14.03 -2.31
C SER A 220 -25.76 -13.27 -2.57
N VAL A 221 -26.13 -12.42 -1.61
CA VAL A 221 -27.28 -11.49 -1.71
C VAL A 221 -27.07 -10.45 -2.81
N THR A 222 -25.81 -10.16 -3.15
CA THR A 222 -25.44 -9.17 -4.18
C THR A 222 -24.97 -9.81 -5.48
N ALA A 223 -25.18 -11.12 -5.64
CA ALA A 223 -24.92 -11.79 -6.90
C ALA A 223 -25.79 -11.18 -8.02
N GLY A 224 -25.16 -10.72 -9.10
CA GLY A 224 -25.84 -10.09 -10.23
C GLY A 224 -25.71 -8.55 -10.27
N ASP A 225 -26.61 -7.91 -11.03
CA ASP A 225 -26.60 -6.46 -11.30
C ASP A 225 -27.39 -5.64 -10.26
N THR A 226 -27.33 -6.03 -8.98
CA THR A 226 -28.00 -5.27 -7.92
C THR A 226 -27.39 -3.87 -7.82
N PRO A 227 -28.18 -2.79 -7.98
CA PRO A 227 -27.68 -1.42 -7.86
C PRO A 227 -27.20 -1.20 -6.43
N ILE A 228 -25.98 -0.68 -6.28
CA ILE A 228 -25.47 -0.25 -4.99
C ILE A 228 -25.68 1.26 -4.91
N ALA A 229 -26.56 1.70 -4.02
CA ALA A 229 -26.79 3.10 -3.76
C ALA A 229 -25.68 3.66 -2.86
N PHE A 230 -25.06 4.75 -3.29
CA PHE A 230 -24.11 5.47 -2.45
C PHE A 230 -24.88 6.42 -1.54
N GLU A 231 -24.69 6.26 -0.22
CA GLU A 231 -25.25 7.18 0.76
C GLU A 231 -24.44 8.49 0.73
N LYS A 232 -25.12 9.64 0.53
CA LYS A 232 -24.47 10.95 0.71
C LYS A 232 -24.50 11.29 2.19
N THR A 233 -23.33 11.30 2.81
CA THR A 233 -23.17 11.58 4.25
C THR A 233 -22.95 13.04 4.57
N SER A 234 -22.62 13.89 3.58
CA SER A 234 -22.33 15.31 3.75
C SER A 234 -23.43 16.21 3.20
N ALA A 235 -23.76 17.26 3.95
CA ALA A 235 -24.82 18.22 3.61
C ALA A 235 -24.45 19.14 2.44
N ASN A 236 -23.18 19.53 2.34
CA ASN A 236 -22.65 20.38 1.26
C ASN A 236 -21.14 20.17 1.09
N ALA A 237 -20.55 20.84 0.11
CA ALA A 237 -19.12 20.72 -0.22
C ALA A 237 -18.20 21.10 0.95
N LEU A 238 -18.53 22.15 1.72
CA LEU A 238 -17.73 22.56 2.87
C LEU A 238 -17.78 21.51 3.98
N ASP A 239 -18.97 20.99 4.26
CA ASP A 239 -19.16 19.90 5.22
C ASP A 239 -18.37 18.64 4.82
N ALA A 240 -18.34 18.30 3.53
CA ALA A 240 -17.53 17.20 3.00
C ALA A 240 -16.03 17.41 3.25
N VAL A 241 -15.51 18.61 2.97
CA VAL A 241 -14.10 18.97 3.20
C VAL A 241 -13.77 18.90 4.69
N CYS A 242 -14.59 19.49 5.56
CA CYS A 242 -14.39 19.47 7.00
C CYS A 242 -14.38 18.05 7.57
N THR A 243 -15.34 17.22 7.16
CA THR A 243 -15.42 15.81 7.57
C THR A 243 -14.20 15.04 7.10
N GLY A 244 -13.80 15.20 5.83
CA GLY A 244 -12.63 14.52 5.28
C GLY A 244 -11.31 14.95 5.93
N ALA A 245 -11.17 16.23 6.28
CA ALA A 245 -10.00 16.73 7.02
C ALA A 245 -9.93 16.12 8.44
N ALA A 246 -11.08 16.03 9.14
CA ALA A 246 -11.15 15.42 10.46
C ALA A 246 -10.80 13.92 10.42
N ASP A 247 -11.28 13.20 9.41
CA ASP A 247 -10.93 11.79 9.22
C ASP A 247 -9.45 11.62 8.84
N GLY A 248 -8.91 12.52 8.02
CA GLY A 248 -7.47 12.61 7.77
C GLY A 248 -6.65 12.82 9.05
N MET A 249 -7.12 13.67 9.98
CA MET A 249 -6.45 13.88 11.27
C MET A 249 -6.46 12.62 12.14
N LYS A 250 -7.58 11.88 12.21
CA LYS A 250 -7.63 10.58 12.90
C LYS A 250 -6.63 9.59 12.30
N LEU A 251 -6.54 9.54 10.97
CA LEU A 251 -5.59 8.70 10.26
C LEU A 251 -4.14 9.08 10.62
N VAL A 252 -3.81 10.37 10.66
CA VAL A 252 -2.51 10.89 11.11
C VAL A 252 -2.18 10.42 12.53
N LEU A 253 -3.09 10.58 13.49
CA LEU A 253 -2.88 10.16 14.87
C LEU A 253 -2.62 8.65 14.98
N ASN A 254 -3.36 7.85 14.19
CA ASN A 254 -3.15 6.41 14.11
C ASN A 254 -1.77 6.05 13.54
N VAL A 255 -1.32 6.74 12.49
CA VAL A 255 0.01 6.53 11.90
C VAL A 255 1.11 6.85 12.92
N ILE A 256 1.02 7.98 13.63
CA ILE A 256 2.00 8.35 14.66
C ILE A 256 2.05 7.30 15.77
N ALA A 257 0.89 6.94 16.33
CA ALA A 257 0.80 5.96 17.41
C ALA A 257 1.36 4.60 16.99
N MET A 258 1.02 4.15 15.77
CA MET A 258 1.52 2.90 15.20
C MET A 258 3.05 2.93 15.01
N LEU A 259 3.60 3.98 14.38
CA LEU A 259 5.05 4.11 14.17
C LEU A 259 5.79 4.09 15.51
N LEU A 260 5.33 4.87 16.50
CA LEU A 260 5.96 4.92 17.82
C LEU A 260 5.99 3.55 18.49
N ALA A 261 4.84 2.86 18.53
CA ALA A 261 4.73 1.56 19.20
C ALA A 261 5.59 0.49 18.50
N PHE A 262 5.44 0.34 17.18
CA PHE A 262 6.06 -0.75 16.44
C PHE A 262 7.57 -0.59 16.24
N VAL A 263 8.06 0.65 16.01
CA VAL A 263 9.51 0.90 15.94
C VAL A 263 10.16 0.57 17.29
N SER A 264 9.51 0.96 18.40
CA SER A 264 10.00 0.66 19.75
C SER A 264 10.02 -0.84 20.04
N ILE A 265 8.96 -1.57 19.67
CA ILE A 265 8.87 -3.03 19.84
C ILE A 265 9.97 -3.74 19.04
N ILE A 266 10.22 -3.33 17.79
CA ILE A 266 11.31 -3.92 17.00
C ILE A 266 12.66 -3.61 17.61
N ALA A 267 12.91 -2.38 18.05
CA ALA A 267 14.17 -2.04 18.70
C ALA A 267 14.42 -2.93 19.92
N MET A 268 13.38 -3.19 20.71
CA MET A 268 13.43 -4.12 21.84
C MET A 268 13.71 -5.57 21.40
N ILE A 269 13.00 -6.07 20.38
CA ILE A 269 13.21 -7.44 19.86
C ILE A 269 14.62 -7.60 19.30
N ASN A 270 15.10 -6.65 18.51
CA ASN A 270 16.44 -6.65 17.94
C ASN A 270 17.52 -6.56 19.03
N GLY A 271 17.29 -5.77 20.08
CA GLY A 271 18.15 -5.76 21.26
C GLY A 271 18.25 -7.14 21.91
N GLY A 272 17.13 -7.84 22.06
CA GLY A 272 17.09 -9.22 22.58
C GLY A 272 17.77 -10.24 21.67
N LEU A 273 17.51 -10.19 20.36
CA LEU A 273 18.15 -11.08 19.37
C LEU A 273 19.67 -10.85 19.29
N GLY A 274 20.10 -9.59 19.45
CA GLY A 274 21.50 -9.19 19.52
C GLY A 274 22.27 -9.85 20.66
N LEU A 275 21.59 -10.24 21.75
CA LEU A 275 22.20 -11.01 22.85
C LEU A 275 22.53 -12.45 22.45
N LEU A 276 21.76 -13.04 21.53
CA LEU A 276 21.99 -14.40 21.02
C LEU A 276 23.07 -14.40 19.93
N TRP A 277 22.99 -13.43 19.03
CA TRP A 277 23.99 -13.22 17.99
C TRP A 277 24.05 -11.72 17.68
N PRO A 278 25.21 -11.05 17.88
CA PRO A 278 25.35 -9.60 17.75
C PRO A 278 24.78 -8.96 16.47
N GLU A 279 24.74 -9.69 15.36
CA GLU A 279 24.21 -9.18 14.11
C GLU A 279 22.83 -9.72 13.73
N LEU A 280 22.17 -10.50 14.60
CA LEU A 280 20.85 -11.04 14.31
C LEU A 280 19.78 -9.99 14.60
N THR A 281 19.02 -9.65 13.57
CA THR A 281 17.86 -8.78 13.67
C THR A 281 16.65 -9.49 13.10
N LEU A 282 15.46 -9.06 13.52
CA LEU A 282 14.20 -9.54 12.97
C LEU A 282 14.19 -9.36 11.44
N GLN A 283 14.62 -8.19 10.97
CA GLN A 283 14.83 -7.86 9.56
C GLN A 283 15.66 -8.92 8.81
N ARG A 284 16.82 -9.33 9.35
CA ARG A 284 17.67 -10.35 8.71
C ARG A 284 17.00 -11.73 8.65
N MET A 285 16.27 -12.12 9.69
CA MET A 285 15.53 -13.39 9.69
C MET A 285 14.47 -13.40 8.58
N PHE A 286 13.70 -12.33 8.43
CA PHE A 286 12.77 -12.19 7.32
C PHE A 286 13.47 -12.10 5.96
N GLY A 287 14.63 -11.45 5.90
CA GLY A 287 15.51 -11.43 4.74
C GLY A 287 15.80 -12.83 4.21
N TRP A 288 16.14 -13.78 5.08
CA TRP A 288 16.40 -15.15 4.68
C TRP A 288 15.12 -15.91 4.27
N VAL A 289 14.04 -15.75 5.03
CA VAL A 289 12.78 -16.47 4.77
C VAL A 289 12.09 -15.99 3.48
N LEU A 290 12.12 -14.69 3.20
CA LEU A 290 11.42 -14.07 2.08
C LEU A 290 12.33 -13.81 0.86
N ALA A 291 13.64 -14.04 0.94
CA ALA A 291 14.54 -13.97 -0.22
C ALA A 291 14.09 -14.85 -1.40
N PRO A 292 13.66 -16.12 -1.21
CA PRO A 292 13.14 -16.92 -2.32
C PRO A 292 11.89 -16.30 -2.96
N VAL A 293 11.03 -15.67 -2.16
CA VAL A 293 9.82 -14.99 -2.67
C VAL A 293 10.20 -13.74 -3.47
N ALA A 294 11.18 -12.96 -2.98
CA ALA A 294 11.73 -11.83 -3.73
C ALA A 294 12.31 -12.28 -5.08
N TRP A 295 13.04 -13.39 -5.09
CA TRP A 295 13.58 -13.98 -6.32
C TRP A 295 12.47 -14.40 -7.29
N LEU A 296 11.38 -15.02 -6.81
CA LEU A 296 10.23 -15.37 -7.65
C LEU A 296 9.62 -14.14 -8.34
N MET A 297 9.58 -12.99 -7.67
CA MET A 297 9.11 -11.74 -8.30
C MET A 297 10.11 -11.18 -9.35
N GLY A 298 11.27 -11.81 -9.51
CA GLY A 298 12.33 -11.47 -10.46
C GLY A 298 13.34 -10.45 -9.97
N VAL A 299 13.52 -10.34 -8.65
CA VAL A 299 14.62 -9.58 -8.05
C VAL A 299 15.95 -10.33 -8.31
N PRO A 300 17.05 -9.63 -8.67
CA PRO A 300 18.37 -10.27 -8.76
C PRO A 300 18.77 -10.89 -7.42
N TRP A 301 19.34 -12.11 -7.44
CA TRP A 301 19.62 -12.88 -6.21
C TRP A 301 20.44 -12.09 -5.17
N LYS A 302 21.40 -11.27 -5.62
CA LYS A 302 22.21 -10.40 -4.74
C LYS A 302 21.38 -9.43 -3.89
N ASP A 303 20.23 -8.99 -4.40
CA ASP A 303 19.35 -8.02 -3.74
C ASP A 303 18.23 -8.73 -2.97
N CYS A 304 18.02 -10.04 -3.17
CA CYS A 304 16.93 -10.80 -2.56
C CYS A 304 16.93 -10.78 -1.03
N PRO A 305 18.06 -10.88 -0.30
CA PRO A 305 18.05 -10.75 1.16
C PRO A 305 17.59 -9.37 1.63
N ALA A 306 18.03 -8.30 0.96
CA ALA A 306 17.61 -6.93 1.27
C ALA A 306 16.12 -6.75 1.01
N ILE A 307 15.63 -7.15 -0.17
CA ILE A 307 14.21 -7.07 -0.49
C ILE A 307 13.37 -7.96 0.44
N GLY A 308 13.81 -9.19 0.74
CA GLY A 308 13.14 -10.08 1.67
C GLY A 308 12.98 -9.46 3.07
N SER A 309 13.99 -8.71 3.52
CA SER A 309 13.92 -7.97 4.78
C SER A 309 12.81 -6.93 4.72
N LEU A 310 12.73 -6.13 3.64
CA LEU A 310 11.69 -5.12 3.46
C LEU A 310 10.29 -5.71 3.41
N LEU A 311 10.12 -6.87 2.74
CA LEU A 311 8.84 -7.59 2.72
C LEU A 311 8.42 -8.01 4.14
N GLY A 312 9.38 -8.46 4.96
CA GLY A 312 9.14 -8.80 6.37
C GLY A 312 8.84 -7.58 7.23
N THR A 313 9.63 -6.51 7.10
CA THR A 313 9.41 -5.22 7.75
C THR A 313 7.97 -4.75 7.49
N ARG A 314 7.50 -4.84 6.24
CA ARG A 314 6.12 -4.53 5.90
C ARG A 314 5.13 -5.39 6.65
N MET A 315 5.26 -6.71 6.59
CA MET A 315 4.27 -7.64 7.16
C MET A 315 4.14 -7.52 8.69
N ILE A 316 5.24 -7.26 9.39
CA ILE A 316 5.23 -7.13 10.86
C ILE A 316 4.79 -5.74 11.28
N LEU A 317 5.34 -4.72 10.62
CA LEU A 317 5.14 -3.33 10.99
C LEU A 317 4.12 -2.69 10.05
N ASN A 318 4.62 -2.16 8.94
CA ASN A 318 3.89 -1.47 7.91
C ASN A 318 4.82 -1.15 6.74
N GLU A 319 4.18 -0.86 5.63
CA GLU A 319 4.78 -0.42 4.38
C GLU A 319 5.47 0.95 4.49
N PHE A 320 5.06 1.81 5.43
CA PHE A 320 5.73 3.09 5.72
C PHE A 320 7.22 2.91 6.03
N ILE A 321 7.53 2.07 7.02
CA ILE A 321 8.92 1.81 7.43
C ILE A 321 9.66 1.08 6.31
N ALA A 322 9.01 0.12 5.64
CA ALA A 322 9.61 -0.60 4.53
C ALA A 322 9.99 0.33 3.35
N TYR A 323 9.18 1.33 3.03
CA TYR A 323 9.53 2.32 2.00
C TYR A 323 10.68 3.24 2.42
N LEU A 324 10.74 3.65 3.70
CA LEU A 324 11.87 4.43 4.21
C LEU A 324 13.17 3.63 4.16
N GLU A 325 13.14 2.34 4.52
CA GLU A 325 14.28 1.44 4.41
C GLU A 325 14.67 1.18 2.94
N LEU A 326 13.70 1.06 2.03
CA LEU A 326 13.96 0.90 0.59
C LEU A 326 14.73 2.10 0.01
N MET A 327 14.41 3.32 0.44
CA MET A 327 15.11 4.53 -0.02
C MET A 327 16.58 4.60 0.40
N LYS A 328 16.97 3.83 1.42
CA LYS A 328 18.36 3.72 1.91
C LYS A 328 19.07 2.47 1.41
N ALA A 329 18.33 1.53 0.84
CA ALA A 329 18.86 0.25 0.42
C ALA A 329 19.73 0.42 -0.84
N ASP A 330 20.94 -0.12 -0.80
CA ASP A 330 21.80 -0.22 -1.99
C ASP A 330 21.37 -1.45 -2.80
N VAL A 331 20.34 -1.26 -3.64
CA VAL A 331 19.75 -2.30 -4.48
C VAL A 331 19.72 -1.87 -5.94
N SER A 332 19.67 -2.83 -6.86
CA SER A 332 19.56 -2.52 -8.28
C SER A 332 18.26 -1.78 -8.62
N ALA A 333 18.27 -1.03 -9.73
CA ALA A 333 17.09 -0.36 -10.27
C ALA A 333 15.89 -1.31 -10.44
N ARG A 334 16.16 -2.54 -10.92
CA ARG A 334 15.14 -3.58 -11.05
C ARG A 334 14.55 -3.98 -9.71
N ALA A 335 15.39 -4.24 -8.71
CA ALA A 335 14.95 -4.59 -7.36
C ALA A 335 14.09 -3.48 -6.75
N TYR A 336 14.49 -2.23 -6.93
CA TYR A 336 13.72 -1.06 -6.47
C TYR A 336 12.32 -1.00 -7.08
N VAL A 337 12.18 -1.16 -8.40
CA VAL A 337 10.88 -1.13 -9.07
C VAL A 337 10.01 -2.31 -8.61
N VAL A 338 10.54 -3.53 -8.59
CA VAL A 338 9.79 -4.72 -8.13
C VAL A 338 9.35 -4.57 -6.67
N ALA A 339 10.24 -4.09 -5.80
CA ALA A 339 9.92 -3.81 -4.40
C ALA A 339 8.83 -2.73 -4.26
N THR A 340 8.83 -1.71 -5.12
CA THR A 340 7.77 -0.68 -5.14
C THR A 340 6.40 -1.31 -5.30
N TYR A 341 6.22 -2.25 -6.23
CA TYR A 341 4.93 -2.96 -6.36
C TYR A 341 4.66 -3.91 -5.18
N ALA A 342 5.69 -4.63 -4.74
CA ALA A 342 5.53 -5.66 -3.71
C ALA A 342 5.22 -5.07 -2.33
N LEU A 343 5.65 -3.83 -2.05
CA LEU A 343 5.42 -3.14 -0.78
C LEU A 343 4.12 -2.33 -0.77
N CYS A 344 3.57 -1.99 -1.94
CA CYS A 344 2.37 -1.16 -2.07
C CYS A 344 1.10 -1.91 -1.63
N GLY A 345 0.87 -1.97 -0.32
CA GLY A 345 -0.35 -2.52 0.28
C GLY A 345 -0.28 -2.51 1.80
N PHE A 346 -1.43 -2.36 2.46
CA PHE A 346 -1.54 -2.33 3.93
C PHE A 346 -1.45 -3.70 4.61
N ALA A 347 -0.94 -4.74 3.94
CA ALA A 347 -0.88 -6.10 4.48
C ALA A 347 0.16 -6.23 5.62
N ASN A 348 -0.27 -5.93 6.85
CA ASN A 348 0.53 -6.00 8.06
C ASN A 348 -0.29 -6.34 9.32
N LEU A 349 0.38 -6.77 10.40
CA LEU A 349 -0.28 -7.21 11.64
C LEU A 349 -1.11 -6.09 12.30
N GLY A 350 -0.61 -4.85 12.27
CA GLY A 350 -1.35 -3.69 12.79
C GLY A 350 -2.65 -3.44 12.02
N SER A 351 -2.62 -3.62 10.71
CA SER A 351 -3.77 -3.42 9.83
C SER A 351 -4.88 -4.45 10.03
N ILE A 352 -4.58 -5.64 10.59
CA ILE A 352 -5.63 -6.56 11.04
C ILE A 352 -6.50 -5.90 12.11
N ALA A 353 -5.89 -5.24 13.10
CA ALA A 353 -6.63 -4.54 14.13
C ALA A 353 -7.40 -3.34 13.56
N VAL A 354 -6.80 -2.60 12.62
CA VAL A 354 -7.45 -1.48 11.91
C VAL A 354 -8.70 -1.95 11.16
N GLN A 355 -8.63 -3.03 10.39
CA GLN A 355 -9.80 -3.56 9.69
C GLN A 355 -10.84 -4.13 10.64
N ILE A 356 -10.45 -4.87 11.68
CA ILE A 356 -11.42 -5.36 12.68
C ILE A 356 -12.13 -4.17 13.32
N GLY A 357 -11.41 -3.13 13.74
CA GLY A 357 -11.99 -1.93 14.34
C GLY A 357 -12.91 -1.18 13.39
N GLY A 358 -12.41 -0.82 12.20
CA GLY A 358 -13.14 -0.01 11.23
C GLY A 358 -14.34 -0.72 10.63
N ILE A 359 -14.20 -2.00 10.25
CA ILE A 359 -15.32 -2.76 9.68
C ILE A 359 -16.34 -3.12 10.76
N SER A 360 -15.93 -3.44 11.99
CA SER A 360 -16.89 -3.71 13.08
C SER A 360 -17.67 -2.46 13.49
N ALA A 361 -17.16 -1.25 13.24
CA ALA A 361 -17.94 -0.03 13.46
C ALA A 361 -19.11 0.10 12.46
N ILE A 362 -19.02 -0.57 11.31
CA ILE A 362 -20.04 -0.60 10.26
C ILE A 362 -20.99 -1.79 10.45
N ALA A 363 -20.45 -2.96 10.82
CA ALA A 363 -21.19 -4.20 11.03
C ALA A 363 -20.74 -4.89 12.33
N PRO A 364 -21.24 -4.45 13.50
CA PRO A 364 -20.78 -4.93 14.81
C PRO A 364 -20.95 -6.44 15.00
N SER A 365 -22.02 -7.02 14.44
CA SER A 365 -22.33 -8.45 14.47
C SER A 365 -21.26 -9.32 13.80
N ARG A 366 -20.44 -8.76 12.90
CA ARG A 366 -19.43 -9.47 12.11
C ARG A 366 -18.03 -9.43 12.73
N ARG A 367 -17.85 -8.79 13.88
CA ARG A 367 -16.54 -8.66 14.56
C ARG A 367 -15.81 -9.99 14.75
N ALA A 368 -16.53 -11.04 15.13
CA ALA A 368 -15.96 -12.37 15.35
C ALA A 368 -15.46 -13.00 14.04
N ASP A 369 -16.19 -12.80 12.93
CA ASP A 369 -15.78 -13.29 11.61
C ASP A 369 -14.51 -12.57 11.14
N LEU A 370 -14.48 -11.24 11.25
CA LEU A 370 -13.31 -10.41 10.90
C LEU A 370 -12.06 -10.85 11.66
N ALA A 371 -12.19 -11.11 12.97
CA ALA A 371 -11.08 -11.57 13.79
C ALA A 371 -10.54 -12.94 13.34
N ARG A 372 -11.43 -13.87 12.96
CA ARG A 372 -11.05 -15.21 12.46
C ARG A 372 -10.41 -15.15 11.07
N LEU A 373 -10.87 -14.23 10.22
CA LEU A 373 -10.38 -14.07 8.85
C LEU A 373 -9.08 -13.25 8.77
N GLY A 374 -8.82 -12.36 9.72
CA GLY A 374 -7.80 -11.31 9.64
C GLY A 374 -6.42 -11.77 9.19
N PHE A 375 -5.83 -12.77 9.86
CA PHE A 375 -4.50 -13.26 9.50
C PHE A 375 -4.46 -13.88 8.10
N ARG A 376 -5.49 -14.65 7.74
CA ARG A 376 -5.59 -15.25 6.40
C ARG A 376 -5.75 -14.19 5.32
N ALA A 377 -6.61 -13.20 5.56
CA ALA A 377 -6.83 -12.10 4.63
C ALA A 377 -5.57 -11.25 4.44
N MET A 378 -4.79 -11.02 5.50
CA MET A 378 -3.49 -10.33 5.41
C MET A 378 -2.50 -11.09 4.53
N LEU A 379 -2.40 -12.42 4.66
CA LEU A 379 -1.54 -13.25 3.81
C LEU A 379 -1.99 -13.25 2.35
N ALA A 380 -3.30 -13.35 2.10
CA ALA A 380 -3.86 -13.25 0.76
C ALA A 380 -3.61 -11.85 0.14
N GLY A 381 -3.75 -10.77 0.91
CA GLY A 381 -3.41 -9.41 0.47
C GLY A 381 -1.92 -9.24 0.15
N THR A 382 -1.05 -9.84 0.98
CA THR A 382 0.40 -9.91 0.73
C THR A 382 0.68 -10.57 -0.62
N LEU A 383 0.10 -11.75 -0.86
CA LEU A 383 0.29 -12.44 -2.14
C LEU A 383 -0.31 -11.67 -3.31
N ALA A 384 -1.44 -10.97 -3.13
CA ALA A 384 -1.99 -10.09 -4.17
C ALA A 384 -0.98 -9.02 -4.62
N THR A 385 -0.28 -8.37 -3.67
CA THR A 385 0.81 -7.42 -4.02
C THR A 385 2.00 -8.09 -4.69
N PHE A 386 2.28 -9.37 -4.38
CA PHE A 386 3.36 -10.11 -5.03
C PHE A 386 2.99 -10.57 -6.45
N LEU A 387 1.71 -10.87 -6.70
CA LEU A 387 1.20 -11.14 -8.04
C LEU A 387 1.38 -9.91 -8.93
N THR A 388 1.00 -8.72 -8.45
CA THR A 388 1.18 -7.49 -9.23
C THR A 388 2.66 -7.16 -9.45
N ALA A 389 3.52 -7.35 -8.44
CA ALA A 389 4.96 -7.19 -8.56
C ALA A 389 5.60 -8.17 -9.55
N SER A 390 5.14 -9.43 -9.59
CA SER A 390 5.60 -10.42 -10.56
C SER A 390 5.18 -10.07 -11.99
N ILE A 391 3.97 -9.54 -12.19
CA ILE A 391 3.53 -9.07 -13.50
C ILE A 391 4.36 -7.86 -13.94
N ALA A 392 4.57 -6.89 -13.05
CA ALA A 392 5.44 -5.74 -13.34
C ALA A 392 6.86 -6.21 -13.68
N GLY A 393 7.46 -7.10 -12.88
CA GLY A 393 8.78 -7.67 -13.12
C GLY A 393 8.88 -8.44 -14.44
N ALA A 394 7.84 -9.17 -14.85
CA ALA A 394 7.82 -9.89 -16.12
C ALA A 394 7.84 -8.94 -17.34
N LEU A 395 7.20 -7.78 -17.22
CA LEU A 395 7.18 -6.75 -18.28
C LEU A 395 8.38 -5.80 -18.22
N LEU A 396 9.03 -5.66 -17.06
CA LEU A 396 10.12 -4.73 -16.84
C LEU A 396 11.41 -5.22 -17.51
N THR A 397 11.95 -4.46 -18.46
CA THR A 397 13.30 -4.68 -18.98
C THR A 397 14.31 -4.00 -18.06
N ASP A 398 15.57 -4.44 -18.08
CA ASP A 398 16.60 -3.83 -17.24
C ASP A 398 16.91 -2.38 -17.69
N GLU A 399 16.77 -2.08 -18.99
CA GLU A 399 16.85 -0.70 -19.51
C GLU A 399 15.68 0.17 -19.04
N ASP A 400 14.45 -0.35 -19.06
CA ASP A 400 13.28 0.35 -18.52
C ASP A 400 13.47 0.63 -17.03
N ALA A 401 13.93 -0.37 -16.26
CA ALA A 401 14.19 -0.23 -14.84
C ALA A 401 15.23 0.86 -14.56
N GLU A 402 16.36 0.85 -15.28
CA GLU A 402 17.42 1.82 -15.12
C GLU A 402 16.98 3.23 -15.54
N ARG A 403 16.19 3.35 -16.61
CA ARG A 403 15.59 4.63 -17.02
C ARG A 403 14.69 5.19 -15.95
N ASP A 404 13.78 4.38 -15.42
CA ASP A 404 12.79 4.82 -14.44
C ASP A 404 13.47 5.12 -13.09
N PHE A 405 14.44 4.30 -12.69
CA PHE A 405 15.29 4.55 -11.52
C PHE A 405 16.13 5.82 -11.66
N ARG A 406 16.74 6.09 -12.82
CA ARG A 406 17.50 7.33 -13.06
C ARG A 406 16.61 8.56 -13.06
N LYS A 407 15.45 8.50 -13.73
CA LYS A 407 14.48 9.61 -13.71
C LYS A 407 14.06 9.92 -12.29
N ASN A 408 13.73 8.88 -11.52
CA ASN A 408 13.34 9.04 -10.14
C ASN A 408 14.53 9.54 -9.30
N LYS A 409 15.71 8.94 -9.40
CA LYS A 409 16.92 9.38 -8.67
C LYS A 409 17.35 10.79 -9.05
N ALA A 410 17.21 11.24 -10.29
CA ALA A 410 17.49 12.62 -10.70
C ALA A 410 16.46 13.60 -10.13
N ARG A 411 15.18 13.19 -10.03
CA ARG A 411 14.11 13.94 -9.37
C ARG A 411 14.38 14.09 -7.87
N ILE A 412 14.89 13.05 -7.23
CA ILE A 412 15.13 13.05 -5.79
C ILE A 412 16.55 13.53 -5.46
N ALA A 413 17.57 13.42 -6.30
CA ALA A 413 18.98 13.67 -5.94
C ALA A 413 19.27 14.99 -5.20
N PRO A 414 18.66 16.14 -5.56
CA PRO A 414 18.82 17.38 -4.81
C PRO A 414 18.20 17.32 -3.40
N THR A 415 17.06 16.64 -3.28
CA THR A 415 16.27 16.50 -2.05
C THR A 415 16.56 15.20 -1.27
N ALA A 416 17.20 14.20 -1.87
CA ALA A 416 17.42 12.85 -1.33
C ALA A 416 18.53 12.87 -0.30
N ALA A 417 19.66 13.52 -0.61
CA ALA A 417 20.76 13.65 0.36
C ALA A 417 20.28 14.43 1.60
N GLN A 418 19.53 15.52 1.38
CA GLN A 418 18.93 16.33 2.44
C GLN A 418 17.84 15.56 3.21
N LYS A 419 16.96 14.81 2.52
CA LYS A 419 15.92 14.00 3.16
C LYS A 419 16.49 12.76 3.86
N ILE A 420 17.51 12.10 3.34
CA ILE A 420 18.22 10.99 4.00
C ILE A 420 18.87 11.47 5.31
N GLU A 421 19.49 12.65 5.31
CA GLU A 421 19.98 13.29 6.55
C GLU A 421 18.83 13.63 7.52
N GLN A 422 17.70 14.15 7.02
CA GLN A 422 16.48 14.36 7.81
C GLN A 422 15.87 13.06 8.37
N TYR A 423 15.97 11.95 7.62
CA TYR A 423 15.48 10.63 8.03
C TYR A 423 16.38 10.00 9.08
N ASP A 424 17.70 10.20 8.99
CA ASP A 424 18.63 9.77 10.01
C ASP A 424 18.35 10.51 11.32
N VAL A 425 18.10 11.81 11.28
CA VAL A 425 17.62 12.61 12.43
C VAL A 425 16.32 12.02 13.02
N PHE A 426 15.32 11.69 12.19
CA PHE A 426 14.05 11.07 12.65
C PHE A 426 14.24 9.69 13.30
N LEU A 427 15.17 8.88 12.81
CA LEU A 427 15.51 7.57 13.39
C LEU A 427 16.52 7.66 14.55
N GLY A 428 16.78 8.87 15.07
CA GLY A 428 17.68 9.09 16.21
C GLY A 428 19.17 9.11 15.87
N LYS A 429 19.53 9.06 14.58
CA LYS A 429 20.89 9.23 14.06
C LYS A 429 21.12 10.70 13.70
N TYR A 430 21.30 11.52 14.75
CA TYR A 430 21.60 12.93 14.59
C TYR A 430 23.09 13.12 14.23
N PRO A 431 23.43 13.76 13.09
CA PRO A 431 24.79 14.23 12.86
C PRO A 431 25.19 15.21 13.97
N ASP A 432 26.48 15.26 14.34
CA ASP A 432 26.92 16.11 15.46
C ASP A 432 26.63 17.60 15.21
N SER A 433 26.56 17.99 13.93
CA SER A 433 26.14 19.32 13.49
C SER A 433 24.75 19.74 14.00
N THR A 434 23.85 18.79 14.28
CA THR A 434 22.46 19.05 14.70
C THR A 434 22.34 19.50 16.15
N PHE A 435 23.34 19.21 16.99
CA PHE A 435 23.32 19.60 18.40
C PHE A 435 24.00 20.95 18.61
N ALA A 436 23.44 21.76 19.51
CA ALA A 436 24.12 22.92 20.06
C ALA A 436 25.50 22.50 20.64
N PRO A 437 26.51 23.38 20.63
CA PRO A 437 27.85 23.04 21.10
C PRO A 437 27.86 22.40 22.50
N GLU A 438 27.01 22.86 23.42
CA GLU A 438 26.91 22.30 24.79
C GLU A 438 26.39 20.85 24.80
N MET A 439 25.51 20.48 23.86
CA MET A 439 24.93 19.15 23.75
C MET A 439 25.89 18.14 23.08
N ARG A 440 26.83 18.62 22.26
CA ARG A 440 27.90 17.77 21.67
C ARG A 440 28.87 17.27 22.73
N GLU A 441 29.21 18.14 23.68
CA GLU A 441 30.09 17.80 24.80
C GLU A 441 29.45 16.71 25.69
N LEU A 442 28.14 16.81 25.97
CA LEU A 442 27.40 15.77 26.69
C LEU A 442 27.38 14.43 25.93
N LYS A 443 27.15 14.46 24.60
CA LYS A 443 27.14 13.25 23.77
C LYS A 443 28.51 12.54 23.75
N SER A 444 29.61 13.29 23.77
CA SER A 444 30.98 12.73 23.86
C SER A 444 31.32 12.12 25.21
N LYS A 445 30.59 12.50 26.28
CA LYS A 445 30.75 11.95 27.64
C LYS A 445 29.86 10.73 27.91
N VAL A 446 28.89 10.46 27.03
CA VAL A 446 27.90 9.35 27.16
C VAL A 446 28.21 8.18 26.21
N LYS A 447 29.01 8.39 25.17
CA LYS A 447 29.70 7.31 24.44
C LYS A 447 30.89 6.82 25.24
#